data_AF-A0A8C6TVP6-F1
#
_entry.id   AF-A0A8C6TVP6-F1
#
_cell.length_a   1.000
_cell.length_b   1.000
_cell.length_c   1.000
_cell.angle_alpha   90.00
_cell.angle_beta   90.00
_cell.angle_gamma   90.00
#
_symmetry.space_group_name_H-M   'P 1'
#
loop_
_entity.id
_entity.type
_entity.pdbx_description
1 polymer ?
#
loop_
_entity_poly.entity_id
_entity_poly.type
_entity_poly.pdbx_seq_one_letter_code
_entity_poly.pdbx_strand_id
1 'polypeptide(L)'
;TSALKMDLLNALSQNRATLLIGGAGAALLGFAVVRVGVVSQLLVHPLKSGKALSVALAECLRTGLKFGELQDRHWMVVTEDGHMVTGRQEPRLVLIMEELKFPVKLSNNRVIDCRLFGEDIQGRDCGDAASSWLTRYLNAEKTYRLVHFEPHMKMIMWFMSDSPQHPVRSEPRRLILSHKPNAVLFQDSWEELQIGSVRLKRVMACGRCIFTTVDPETGIITRKEPLETLKRLAHH
;
A
#
# COMPACT_ATOMS: atom_id res chain seq x y z
N THR A 1 -40.52 12.68 25.01
CA THR A 1 -39.05 12.64 25.27
C THR A 1 -38.29 11.58 24.46
N SER A 2 -38.89 10.90 23.47
CA SER A 2 -38.16 9.92 22.62
C SER A 2 -38.20 10.19 21.11
N ALA A 3 -39.21 10.89 20.57
CA ALA A 3 -39.28 11.19 19.12
C ALA A 3 -38.35 12.33 18.69
N LEU A 4 -38.33 13.44 19.43
CA LEU A 4 -37.48 14.62 19.16
C LEU A 4 -35.96 14.35 19.21
N LYS A 5 -35.52 13.27 19.88
CA LYS A 5 -34.10 12.91 19.97
C LYS A 5 -33.64 12.08 18.76
N MET A 6 -34.55 11.34 18.11
CA MET A 6 -34.29 10.58 16.89
C MET A 6 -34.26 11.47 15.65
N ASP A 7 -35.07 12.52 15.61
CA ASP A 7 -35.06 13.47 14.49
C ASP A 7 -33.80 14.35 14.47
N LEU A 8 -33.25 14.69 15.65
CA LEU A 8 -32.01 15.47 15.76
C LEU A 8 -30.78 14.66 15.29
N LEU A 9 -30.75 13.36 15.56
CA LEU A 9 -29.69 12.46 15.09
C LEU A 9 -29.79 12.19 13.58
N ASN A 10 -31.01 12.15 13.02
CA ASN A 10 -31.23 12.05 11.58
C ASN A 10 -30.92 13.37 10.84
N ALA A 11 -31.15 14.53 11.45
CA ALA A 11 -30.81 15.83 10.88
C ALA A 11 -29.29 16.08 10.82
N LEU A 12 -28.52 15.56 11.78
CA LEU A 12 -27.05 15.61 11.76
C LEU A 12 -26.42 14.63 10.75
N SER A 13 -27.20 13.66 10.26
CA SER A 13 -26.78 12.67 9.27
C SER A 13 -26.91 13.15 7.82
N GLN A 14 -27.62 14.25 7.56
CA GLN A 14 -27.87 14.74 6.20
C GLN A 14 -27.30 16.13 6.01
N ASN A 15 -26.09 16.19 5.45
CA ASN A 15 -25.52 17.30 4.68
C ASN A 15 -26.46 18.51 4.46
N ARG A 16 -26.12 19.67 5.00
CA ARG A 16 -25.67 20.84 4.22
C ARG A 16 -25.43 22.06 5.10
N ALA A 17 -24.33 22.73 4.79
CA ALA A 17 -24.02 24.09 5.21
C ALA A 17 -25.26 24.99 5.09
N THR A 18 -25.69 25.56 6.21
CA THR A 18 -26.61 26.70 6.23
C THR A 18 -25.82 27.89 6.76
N LEU A 19 -25.40 28.75 5.84
CA LEU A 19 -24.76 30.02 6.14
C LEU A 19 -25.86 31.04 6.47
N LEU A 20 -26.05 31.35 7.76
CA LEU A 20 -26.82 32.53 8.18
C LEU A 20 -25.90 33.74 8.05
N ILE A 21 -26.15 34.60 7.05
CA ILE A 21 -25.49 35.90 6.94
C ILE A 21 -26.23 36.87 7.87
N GLY A 22 -25.69 37.02 9.08
CA GLY A 22 -25.96 38.11 10.01
C GLY A 22 -24.61 38.59 10.55
N GLY A 23 -24.39 39.90 10.58
CA GLY A 23 -23.08 40.55 10.68
C GLY A 23 -22.19 40.17 11.88
N ALA A 24 -20.92 40.56 11.73
CA ALA A 24 -19.78 40.39 12.62
C ALA A 24 -19.10 39.00 12.65
N GLY A 25 -18.29 38.74 11.62
CA GLY A 25 -16.93 38.23 11.78
C GLY A 25 -16.74 36.95 12.61
N ALA A 26 -17.31 35.84 12.17
CA ALA A 26 -16.76 34.52 12.48
C ALA A 26 -16.33 33.87 11.16
N ALA A 27 -15.05 34.03 10.80
CA ALA A 27 -14.44 33.24 9.75
C ALA A 27 -14.31 31.79 10.26
N LEU A 28 -15.39 31.02 10.13
CA LEU A 28 -15.30 29.57 10.18
C LEU A 28 -14.49 29.17 8.94
N LEU A 29 -13.18 29.00 9.13
CA LEU A 29 -12.29 28.27 8.22
C LEU A 29 -12.75 26.80 8.17
N GLY A 30 -13.94 26.57 7.61
CA GLY A 30 -14.47 25.26 7.35
C GLY A 30 -13.70 24.67 6.18
N PHE A 31 -12.81 23.71 6.47
CA PHE A 31 -12.17 22.91 5.45
C PHE A 31 -13.25 22.26 4.57
N ALA A 32 -13.42 22.76 3.35
CA ALA A 32 -14.40 22.24 2.41
C ALA A 32 -13.92 20.90 1.84
N VAL A 33 -14.78 19.89 1.91
CA VAL A 33 -14.49 18.50 1.50
C VAL A 33 -15.00 18.22 0.10
N VAL A 34 -14.08 18.24 -0.86
CA VAL A 34 -14.32 18.06 -2.29
C VAL A 34 -14.11 16.61 -2.69
N ARG A 35 -15.07 16.03 -3.42
CA ARG A 35 -14.90 14.70 -4.01
C ARG A 35 -14.04 14.81 -5.27
N VAL A 36 -13.00 13.98 -5.35
CA VAL A 36 -12.03 14.01 -6.47
C VAL A 36 -11.89 12.70 -7.23
N GLY A 37 -12.57 11.64 -6.78
CA GLY A 37 -12.48 10.35 -7.44
C GLY A 37 -13.34 9.28 -6.80
N VAL A 38 -13.07 8.05 -7.24
CA VAL A 38 -13.55 6.79 -6.66
C VAL A 38 -12.40 5.79 -6.64
N VAL A 39 -12.33 4.96 -5.60
CA VAL A 39 -11.37 3.86 -5.55
C VAL A 39 -11.82 2.85 -6.60
N SER A 40 -11.01 2.64 -7.64
CA SER A 40 -11.30 1.65 -8.68
C SER A 40 -10.91 0.24 -8.25
N GLN A 41 -9.80 0.11 -7.52
CA GLN A 41 -9.23 -1.17 -7.12
C GLN A 41 -8.40 -1.04 -5.84
N LEU A 42 -8.40 -2.09 -5.02
CA LEU A 42 -7.44 -2.27 -3.92
C LEU A 42 -6.55 -3.45 -4.24
N LEU A 43 -5.24 -3.25 -4.09
CA LEU A 43 -4.22 -4.25 -4.37
C LEU A 43 -3.39 -4.49 -3.12
N VAL A 44 -3.32 -5.74 -2.67
CA VAL A 44 -2.41 -6.18 -1.60
C VAL A 44 -1.30 -7.00 -2.25
N HIS A 45 -0.04 -6.70 -1.95
CA HIS A 45 1.11 -7.46 -2.43
C HIS A 45 1.80 -8.14 -1.25
N PRO A 46 1.39 -9.36 -0.86
CA PRO A 46 1.97 -10.04 0.30
C PRO A 46 3.49 -10.18 0.21
N LEU A 47 3.97 -10.57 -0.96
CA LEU A 47 5.39 -10.71 -1.27
C LEU A 47 5.94 -9.43 -1.91
N LYS A 48 7.08 -8.92 -1.43
CA LYS A 48 7.81 -7.84 -2.08
C LYS A 48 8.19 -8.26 -3.51
N SER A 49 7.78 -7.44 -4.48
CA SER A 49 7.91 -7.72 -5.92
C SER A 49 7.10 -8.93 -6.42
N GLY A 50 6.18 -9.46 -5.60
CA GLY A 50 5.26 -10.52 -5.99
C GLY A 50 3.97 -10.03 -6.63
N LYS A 51 3.14 -10.99 -7.06
CA LYS A 51 1.83 -10.70 -7.68
C LYS A 51 0.93 -9.92 -6.72
N ALA A 52 0.10 -9.05 -7.28
CA ALA A 52 -0.91 -8.32 -6.54
C ALA A 52 -2.18 -9.16 -6.38
N LEU A 53 -2.81 -9.10 -5.21
CA LEU A 53 -4.14 -9.63 -4.97
C LEU A 53 -5.14 -8.48 -5.05
N SER A 54 -6.07 -8.56 -6.00
CA SER A 54 -7.19 -7.63 -6.07
C SER A 54 -8.25 -8.00 -5.03
N VAL A 55 -8.59 -7.05 -4.16
CA VAL A 55 -9.55 -7.26 -3.07
C VAL A 55 -10.64 -6.18 -3.09
N ALA A 56 -11.86 -6.52 -2.68
CA ALA A 56 -12.97 -5.56 -2.53
C ALA A 56 -12.94 -4.78 -1.19
N LEU A 57 -12.07 -5.21 -0.28
CA LEU A 57 -11.96 -4.67 1.08
C LEU A 57 -10.56 -4.93 1.61
N ALA A 58 -9.96 -3.95 2.29
CA ALA A 58 -8.71 -4.12 3.03
C ALA A 58 -8.70 -3.25 4.29
N GLU A 59 -8.10 -3.71 5.37
CA GLU A 59 -7.77 -2.87 6.51
C GLU A 59 -6.57 -1.98 6.17
N CYS A 60 -6.62 -0.70 6.53
CA CYS A 60 -5.45 0.18 6.40
C CYS A 60 -4.76 0.30 7.74
N LEU A 61 -3.58 -0.33 7.82
CA LEU A 61 -2.69 -0.29 8.97
C LEU A 61 -1.59 0.75 8.73
N ARG A 62 -0.87 1.13 9.79
CA ARG A 62 0.34 1.97 9.68
C ARG A 62 1.43 1.32 8.81
N THR A 63 1.40 0.00 8.67
CA THR A 63 2.37 -0.79 7.90
C THR A 63 1.91 -1.07 6.47
N GLY A 64 0.68 -0.67 6.09
CA GLY A 64 0.13 -0.92 4.75
C GLY A 64 -1.26 -1.54 4.79
N LEU A 65 -1.71 -2.06 3.64
CA LEU A 65 -3.01 -2.73 3.52
C LEU A 65 -2.95 -4.15 4.08
N LYS A 66 -4.05 -4.60 4.67
CA LYS A 66 -4.23 -5.97 5.17
C LYS A 66 -5.57 -6.56 4.67
N PHE A 67 -5.56 -7.81 4.26
CA PHE A 67 -6.77 -8.56 3.88
C PHE A 67 -6.71 -9.96 4.49
N GLY A 68 -7.58 -10.24 5.46
CA GLY A 68 -7.50 -11.48 6.25
C GLY A 68 -6.13 -11.59 6.93
N GLU A 69 -5.40 -12.66 6.66
CA GLU A 69 -4.04 -12.87 7.19
C GLU A 69 -2.94 -12.25 6.32
N LEU A 70 -3.28 -11.71 5.14
CA LEU A 70 -2.30 -11.16 4.20
C LEU A 70 -2.06 -9.68 4.48
N GLN A 71 -0.79 -9.29 4.61
CA GLN A 71 -0.35 -7.90 4.81
C GLN A 71 0.57 -7.45 3.68
N ASP A 72 0.50 -6.17 3.30
CA ASP A 72 1.24 -5.61 2.18
C ASP A 72 2.76 -5.59 2.42
N ARG A 73 3.51 -6.21 1.51
CA ARG A 73 4.96 -6.47 1.51
C ARG A 73 5.49 -7.14 2.78
N HIS A 74 4.68 -7.97 3.41
CA HIS A 74 4.98 -8.69 4.65
C HIS A 74 5.98 -9.85 4.50
N TRP A 75 6.13 -10.37 3.28
CA TRP A 75 7.17 -11.32 2.92
C TRP A 75 8.19 -10.71 1.96
N MET A 76 9.41 -11.23 2.01
CA MET A 76 10.49 -10.84 1.10
C MET A 76 11.37 -12.04 0.76
N VAL A 77 11.84 -12.10 -0.48
CA VAL A 77 12.88 -13.06 -0.86
C VAL A 77 14.24 -12.45 -0.54
N VAL A 78 15.11 -13.25 0.06
CA VAL A 78 16.51 -12.88 0.30
C VAL A 78 17.43 -13.98 -0.23
N THR A 79 18.65 -13.60 -0.55
CA THR A 79 19.76 -14.54 -0.73
C THR A 79 20.13 -15.18 0.61
N GLU A 80 20.93 -16.25 0.58
CA GLU A 80 21.44 -16.91 1.79
C GLU A 80 22.22 -15.99 2.73
N ASP A 81 22.90 -14.98 2.19
CA ASP A 81 23.61 -13.93 2.93
C ASP A 81 22.71 -12.74 3.33
N GLY A 82 21.39 -12.85 3.20
CA GLY A 82 20.42 -11.89 3.72
C GLY A 82 20.16 -10.65 2.84
N HIS A 83 20.72 -10.58 1.63
CA HIS A 83 20.44 -9.47 0.73
C HIS A 83 19.07 -9.61 0.07
N MET A 84 18.31 -8.51 0.00
CA MET A 84 17.02 -8.51 -0.68
C MET A 84 17.14 -8.94 -2.16
N VAL A 85 16.18 -9.74 -2.59
CA VAL A 85 15.94 -10.05 -3.99
C VAL A 85 14.65 -9.33 -4.41
N THR A 86 14.77 -8.48 -5.42
CA THR A 86 13.67 -7.67 -5.94
C THR A 86 13.33 -8.08 -7.35
N GLY A 87 12.15 -7.71 -7.82
CA GLY A 87 11.71 -7.96 -9.20
C GLY A 87 12.56 -7.26 -10.27
N ARG A 88 13.51 -6.40 -9.88
CA ARG A 88 14.54 -5.85 -10.79
C ARG A 88 15.64 -6.87 -11.09
N GLN A 89 15.93 -7.74 -10.12
CA GLN A 89 16.91 -8.82 -10.24
C GLN A 89 16.23 -10.09 -10.74
N GLU A 90 15.05 -10.41 -10.18
CA GLU A 90 14.26 -11.60 -10.49
C GLU A 90 12.82 -11.23 -10.88
N PRO A 91 12.59 -10.83 -12.15
CA PRO A 91 11.28 -10.40 -12.64
C PRO A 91 10.17 -11.44 -12.46
N ARG A 92 10.52 -12.73 -12.51
CA ARG A 92 9.61 -13.86 -12.30
C ARG A 92 8.94 -13.87 -10.92
N LEU A 93 9.44 -13.10 -9.95
CA LEU A 93 8.77 -12.94 -8.66
C LEU A 93 7.31 -12.45 -8.81
N VAL A 94 6.99 -11.65 -9.83
CA VAL A 94 5.62 -11.13 -10.06
C VAL A 94 4.59 -12.22 -10.34
N LEU A 95 5.03 -13.44 -10.63
CA LEU A 95 4.18 -14.59 -10.90
C LEU A 95 3.89 -15.42 -9.63
N ILE A 96 4.54 -15.11 -8.51
CA ILE A 96 4.42 -15.85 -7.26
C ILE A 96 3.22 -15.31 -6.47
N MET A 97 2.15 -16.12 -6.37
CA MET A 97 1.04 -15.90 -5.43
C MET A 97 0.25 -17.16 -5.11
N GLU A 98 -0.02 -18.02 -6.09
CA GLU A 98 -0.89 -19.19 -5.88
C GLU A 98 -0.12 -20.48 -5.55
N GLU A 99 1.10 -20.63 -6.07
CA GLU A 99 1.89 -21.86 -5.90
C GLU A 99 2.68 -21.90 -4.58
N LEU A 100 3.05 -20.73 -4.05
CA LEU A 100 3.78 -20.63 -2.79
C LEU A 100 2.79 -20.47 -1.63
N LYS A 101 2.58 -21.56 -0.88
CA LYS A 101 1.80 -21.52 0.37
C LYS A 101 2.58 -20.74 1.42
N PHE A 102 2.33 -19.44 1.53
CA PHE A 102 2.95 -18.58 2.54
C PHE A 102 2.61 -19.09 3.95
N PRO A 103 3.62 -19.47 4.75
CA PRO A 103 3.36 -19.87 6.12
C PRO A 103 2.99 -18.64 6.96
N VAL A 104 1.76 -18.64 7.48
CA VAL A 104 1.21 -17.53 8.28
C VAL A 104 1.68 -17.58 9.74
N LYS A 105 2.05 -18.76 10.25
CA LYS A 105 2.59 -18.94 11.60
C LYS A 105 3.95 -19.62 11.55
N LEU A 106 4.97 -18.89 12.00
CA LEU A 106 6.37 -19.30 11.92
C LEU A 106 7.10 -19.24 13.25
N SER A 107 6.38 -19.20 14.38
CA SER A 107 6.86 -18.73 15.70
C SER A 107 8.17 -19.34 16.21
N ASN A 108 8.61 -20.49 15.69
CA ASN A 108 9.80 -21.21 16.13
C ASN A 108 10.97 -21.16 15.14
N ASN A 109 10.79 -20.60 13.95
CA ASN A 109 11.86 -20.53 12.96
C ASN A 109 12.86 -19.43 13.31
N ARG A 110 14.12 -19.57 12.90
CA ARG A 110 15.16 -18.57 13.17
C ARG A 110 14.81 -17.19 12.59
N VAL A 111 15.22 -16.15 13.30
CA VAL A 111 15.26 -14.78 12.77
C VAL A 111 16.63 -14.60 12.12
N ILE A 112 16.66 -14.04 10.92
CA ILE A 112 17.90 -13.74 10.20
C ILE A 112 18.03 -12.24 9.96
N ASP A 113 19.25 -11.74 10.06
CA ASP A 113 19.58 -10.37 9.69
C ASP A 113 19.56 -10.26 8.16
N CYS A 114 18.94 -9.20 7.67
CA CYS A 114 18.71 -8.95 6.26
C CYS A 114 19.12 -7.51 5.91
N ARG A 115 19.39 -7.26 4.62
CA ARG A 115 19.64 -5.90 4.11
C ARG A 115 18.61 -5.49 3.07
N LEU A 116 17.92 -4.38 3.37
CA LEU A 116 16.90 -3.77 2.52
C LEU A 116 17.36 -2.36 2.15
N PHE A 117 17.76 -2.17 0.88
CA PHE A 117 18.30 -0.90 0.38
C PHE A 117 19.50 -0.34 1.19
N GLY A 118 20.34 -1.23 1.73
CA GLY A 118 21.55 -0.85 2.49
C GLY A 118 21.33 -0.73 4.00
N GLU A 119 20.08 -0.76 4.45
CA GLU A 119 19.73 -0.73 5.86
C GLU A 119 19.54 -2.14 6.42
N ASP A 120 19.99 -2.34 7.65
CA ASP A 120 19.82 -3.61 8.36
C ASP A 120 18.40 -3.73 8.92
N ILE A 121 17.77 -4.85 8.59
CA ILE A 121 16.43 -5.25 9.00
C ILE A 121 16.46 -6.72 9.48
N GLN A 122 15.38 -7.17 10.10
CA GLN A 122 15.23 -8.56 10.51
C GLN A 122 14.03 -9.21 9.84
N GLY A 123 14.13 -10.51 9.56
CA GLY A 123 13.03 -11.31 9.05
C GLY A 123 13.08 -12.74 9.56
N ARG A 124 11.92 -13.33 9.83
CA ARG A 124 11.82 -14.73 10.22
C ARG A 124 11.89 -15.65 9.00
N ASP A 125 12.84 -16.57 9.00
CA ASP A 125 13.06 -17.56 7.94
C ASP A 125 11.82 -18.47 7.81
N CYS A 126 11.21 -18.56 6.63
CA CYS A 126 10.00 -19.36 6.40
C CYS A 126 10.29 -20.87 6.28
N GLY A 127 11.55 -21.29 6.44
CA GLY A 127 11.96 -22.69 6.49
C GLY A 127 12.43 -23.25 5.15
N ASP A 128 13.03 -24.44 5.22
CA ASP A 128 13.73 -25.05 4.08
C ASP A 128 12.80 -25.46 2.94
N ALA A 129 11.53 -25.75 3.22
CA ALA A 129 10.54 -26.04 2.20
C ALA A 129 10.28 -24.82 1.29
N ALA A 130 10.10 -23.63 1.88
CA ALA A 130 9.93 -22.39 1.14
C ALA A 130 11.21 -22.02 0.36
N SER A 131 12.37 -22.18 1.01
CA SER A 131 13.68 -21.95 0.37
C SER A 131 13.91 -22.87 -0.84
N SER A 132 13.65 -24.17 -0.68
CA SER A 132 13.81 -25.16 -1.75
C SER A 132 12.85 -24.92 -2.92
N TRP A 133 11.60 -24.55 -2.61
CA TRP A 133 10.62 -24.20 -3.65
C TRP A 133 11.07 -22.97 -4.44
N LEU A 134 11.46 -21.88 -3.77
CA LEU A 134 11.91 -20.65 -4.42
C LEU A 134 13.15 -20.88 -5.28
N THR A 135 14.14 -21.57 -4.73
CA THR A 135 15.41 -21.85 -5.41
C THR A 135 15.18 -22.66 -6.69
N ARG A 136 14.28 -23.67 -6.64
CA ARG A 136 13.87 -24.43 -7.82
C ARG A 136 13.08 -23.58 -8.82
N TYR A 137 12.11 -22.80 -8.35
CA TYR A 137 11.22 -22.00 -9.20
C TYR A 137 11.97 -20.94 -10.00
N LEU A 138 12.96 -20.30 -9.37
CA LEU A 138 13.82 -19.30 -10.00
C LEU A 138 14.94 -19.94 -10.84
N ASN A 139 15.07 -21.28 -10.83
CA ASN A 139 16.12 -22.04 -11.52
C ASN A 139 17.51 -21.44 -11.29
N ALA A 140 17.79 -21.07 -10.04
CA ALA A 140 18.99 -20.32 -9.69
C ALA A 140 20.07 -21.24 -9.15
N GLU A 141 21.33 -20.91 -9.45
CA GLU A 141 22.51 -21.53 -8.85
C GLU A 141 22.67 -21.15 -7.36
N LYS A 142 22.00 -20.08 -6.94
CA LYS A 142 22.07 -19.51 -5.59
C LYS A 142 20.88 -19.96 -4.75
N THR A 143 21.12 -20.18 -3.46
CA THR A 143 20.06 -20.44 -2.48
C THR A 143 19.30 -19.16 -2.15
N TYR A 144 17.97 -19.23 -2.25
CA TYR A 144 17.07 -18.18 -1.80
C TYR A 144 16.33 -18.61 -0.54
N ARG A 145 16.16 -17.70 0.43
CA ARG A 145 15.25 -17.86 1.57
C ARG A 145 14.03 -16.96 1.37
N LEU A 146 12.90 -17.37 1.92
CA LEU A 146 11.74 -16.49 2.13
C LEU A 146 11.76 -16.02 3.57
N VAL A 147 11.63 -14.72 3.80
CA VAL A 147 11.49 -14.15 5.14
C VAL A 147 10.15 -13.48 5.32
N HIS A 148 9.67 -13.53 6.56
CA HIS A 148 8.43 -12.93 7.04
C HIS A 148 8.76 -11.84 8.07
N PHE A 149 8.17 -10.66 7.93
CA PHE A 149 8.37 -9.56 8.89
C PHE A 149 7.40 -9.66 10.05
N GLU A 150 7.88 -9.46 11.29
CA GLU A 150 7.02 -9.39 12.47
C GLU A 150 7.04 -7.95 13.04
N PRO A 151 5.93 -7.44 13.62
CA PRO A 151 5.85 -6.04 14.06
C PRO A 151 6.90 -5.59 15.08
N HIS A 152 7.53 -6.52 15.80
CA HIS A 152 8.57 -6.25 16.78
C HIS A 152 9.99 -6.27 16.20
N MET A 153 10.14 -6.63 14.92
CA MET A 153 11.43 -6.68 14.24
C MET A 153 11.88 -5.30 13.77
N LYS A 154 13.19 -5.11 13.65
CA LYS A 154 13.75 -3.92 13.00
C LYS A 154 13.30 -3.89 11.54
N MET A 155 12.46 -2.91 11.20
CA MET A 155 11.90 -2.73 9.86
C MET A 155 12.10 -1.30 9.38
N ILE A 156 12.25 -1.12 8.07
CA ILE A 156 12.20 0.22 7.46
C ILE A 156 10.75 0.50 7.10
N MET A 157 10.14 1.46 7.79
CA MET A 157 8.79 1.92 7.49
C MET A 157 8.88 3.06 6.46
N TRP A 158 8.57 2.77 5.20
CA TRP A 158 8.95 3.65 4.08
C TRP A 158 8.07 4.89 3.87
N PHE A 159 6.76 4.81 4.13
CA PHE A 159 5.80 5.77 3.56
C PHE A 159 4.65 6.23 4.48
N MET A 160 4.63 5.92 5.78
CA MET A 160 3.46 6.22 6.64
C MET A 160 3.86 6.89 7.95
N SER A 161 3.80 8.23 7.98
CA SER A 161 3.71 8.98 9.23
C SER A 161 2.31 8.84 9.85
N ASP A 162 2.25 9.01 11.17
CA ASP A 162 1.11 8.72 12.06
C ASP A 162 -0.28 8.90 11.45
N SER A 163 -0.95 7.78 11.17
CA SER A 163 -2.38 7.73 10.87
C SER A 163 -3.06 6.66 11.75
N PRO A 164 -4.20 6.97 12.39
CA PRO A 164 -4.93 6.01 13.22
C PRO A 164 -5.48 4.83 12.40
N GLN A 165 -5.52 3.67 13.03
CA GLN A 165 -5.88 2.36 12.44
C GLN A 165 -7.36 2.32 12.03
N HIS A 166 -7.67 2.16 10.75
CA HIS A 166 -9.07 2.09 10.29
C HIS A 166 -9.25 1.24 9.00
N PRO A 167 -10.40 0.56 8.82
CA PRO A 167 -10.66 -0.26 7.64
C PRO A 167 -10.99 0.56 6.37
N VAL A 168 -10.52 0.14 5.19
CA VAL A 168 -10.78 0.73 3.85
C VAL A 168 -11.56 -0.24 2.95
N ARG A 169 -12.79 0.11 2.57
CA ARG A 169 -13.60 -0.67 1.62
C ARG A 169 -13.45 -0.12 0.19
N SER A 170 -13.46 -0.95 -0.86
CA SER A 170 -13.52 -0.45 -2.26
C SER A 170 -14.95 -0.19 -2.73
N GLU A 171 -15.96 -0.69 -2.01
CA GLU A 171 -17.37 -0.37 -2.26
C GLU A 171 -17.62 1.15 -2.29
N PRO A 172 -18.62 1.64 -3.04
CA PRO A 172 -18.67 3.02 -3.51
C PRO A 172 -19.00 4.00 -2.37
N ARG A 173 -18.00 4.37 -1.56
CA ARG A 173 -18.14 5.45 -0.57
C ARG A 173 -16.92 6.37 -0.56
N ARG A 174 -17.15 7.52 -1.20
CA ARG A 174 -16.58 8.86 -1.01
C ARG A 174 -15.07 8.91 -0.72
N LEU A 175 -14.32 9.07 -1.81
CA LEU A 175 -13.05 9.79 -1.81
C LEU A 175 -13.33 11.28 -1.54
N ILE A 176 -12.57 11.84 -0.63
CA ILE A 176 -12.61 13.23 -0.20
C ILE A 176 -11.19 13.78 -0.24
N LEU A 177 -11.10 15.04 -0.67
CA LEU A 177 -9.95 15.90 -0.52
C LEU A 177 -10.39 17.23 0.08
N SER A 178 -9.52 17.85 0.87
CA SER A 178 -9.62 19.26 1.23
C SER A 178 -8.70 20.11 0.36
N HIS A 179 -9.22 21.26 -0.12
CA HIS A 179 -8.53 22.28 -0.95
C HIS A 179 -8.20 21.79 -2.39
N LYS A 180 -8.09 22.59 -3.47
CA LYS A 180 -8.27 24.03 -3.78
C LYS A 180 -9.14 24.15 -5.08
N PRO A 181 -9.86 25.26 -5.38
CA PRO A 181 -10.55 25.39 -6.67
C PRO A 181 -9.55 25.83 -7.76
N ASN A 182 -9.57 25.13 -8.89
CA ASN A 182 -8.79 25.38 -10.12
C ASN A 182 -7.43 24.67 -10.26
N ALA A 183 -7.38 23.35 -10.06
CA ALA A 183 -6.28 22.54 -10.59
C ALA A 183 -6.81 21.29 -11.28
N VAL A 184 -6.34 21.04 -12.50
CA VAL A 184 -6.40 19.74 -13.16
C VAL A 184 -5.86 18.71 -12.16
N LEU A 185 -6.68 17.75 -11.75
CA LEU A 185 -6.41 16.88 -10.61
C LEU A 185 -5.39 15.80 -10.99
N PHE A 186 -4.10 16.11 -10.82
CA PHE A 186 -3.04 15.11 -10.80
C PHE A 186 -2.87 14.58 -9.36
N GLN A 187 -2.70 13.25 -9.20
CA GLN A 187 -2.45 12.61 -7.90
C GLN A 187 -1.31 13.30 -7.13
N ASP A 188 -0.33 13.84 -7.85
CA ASP A 188 0.83 14.56 -7.32
C ASP A 188 0.51 15.93 -6.70
N SER A 189 -0.74 16.39 -6.76
CA SER A 189 -1.19 17.62 -6.09
C SER A 189 -1.91 17.38 -4.77
N TRP A 190 -2.19 16.11 -4.43
CA TRP A 190 -2.99 15.76 -3.26
C TRP A 190 -2.12 15.67 -2.00
N GLU A 191 -2.39 16.51 -1.00
CA GLU A 191 -1.65 16.50 0.28
C GLU A 191 -2.29 15.55 1.29
N GLU A 192 -3.62 15.54 1.41
CA GLU A 192 -4.36 14.71 2.36
C GLU A 192 -5.63 14.13 1.72
N LEU A 193 -5.73 12.81 1.67
CA LEU A 193 -6.87 12.05 1.14
C LEU A 193 -7.69 11.42 2.25
N GLN A 194 -9.00 11.44 2.10
CA GLN A 194 -9.91 10.67 2.94
C GLN A 194 -10.69 9.66 2.10
N ILE A 195 -10.68 8.40 2.53
CA ILE A 195 -11.42 7.28 1.93
C ILE A 195 -12.23 6.62 3.03
N GLY A 196 -13.54 6.85 3.03
CA GLY A 196 -14.39 6.43 4.15
C GLY A 196 -13.93 7.08 5.47
N SER A 197 -13.56 6.25 6.45
CA SER A 197 -13.00 6.69 7.74
C SER A 197 -11.48 6.84 7.75
N VAL A 198 -10.79 6.45 6.68
CA VAL A 198 -9.33 6.45 6.63
C VAL A 198 -8.83 7.77 6.07
N ARG A 199 -7.83 8.34 6.72
CA ARG A 199 -7.10 9.52 6.26
C ARG A 199 -5.68 9.12 5.89
N LEU A 200 -5.23 9.57 4.73
CA LEU A 200 -3.90 9.33 4.18
C LEU A 200 -3.24 10.67 3.92
N LYS A 201 -2.00 10.84 4.36
CA LYS A 201 -1.20 12.02 4.05
C LYS A 201 -0.14 11.65 3.03
N ARG A 202 0.04 12.48 2.02
CA ARG A 202 1.15 12.32 1.07
C ARG A 202 2.46 12.61 1.77
N VAL A 203 3.43 11.70 1.60
CA VAL A 203 4.79 11.88 2.11
C VAL A 203 5.72 12.36 1.00
N MET A 204 5.77 11.65 -0.12
CA MET A 204 6.62 11.98 -1.25
C MET A 204 6.06 11.38 -2.55
N ALA A 205 6.58 11.84 -3.69
CA ALA A 205 6.30 11.21 -4.97
C ALA A 205 7.02 9.85 -5.08
N CYS A 206 6.37 8.86 -5.71
CA CYS A 206 6.97 7.54 -5.93
C CYS A 206 7.85 7.58 -7.18
N GLY A 207 9.16 7.43 -7.00
CA GLY A 207 10.09 7.29 -8.12
C GLY A 207 9.80 6.04 -8.93
N ARG A 208 9.59 6.20 -10.24
CA ARG A 208 9.41 5.08 -11.17
C ARG A 208 10.77 4.44 -11.47
N CYS A 209 10.85 3.11 -11.43
CA CYS A 209 12.09 2.36 -11.67
C CYS A 209 11.86 1.23 -12.67
N ILE A 210 12.92 0.54 -13.10
CA ILE A 210 12.86 -0.54 -14.12
C ILE A 210 11.84 -1.64 -13.82
N PHE A 211 11.46 -1.82 -12.55
CA PHE A 211 10.40 -2.77 -12.19
C PHE A 211 9.06 -2.46 -12.87
N THR A 212 8.78 -1.22 -13.27
CA THR A 212 7.55 -0.87 -14.00
C THR A 212 7.51 -1.41 -15.42
N THR A 213 8.63 -1.91 -15.94
CA THR A 213 8.71 -2.54 -17.27
C THR A 213 8.64 -4.06 -17.16
N VAL A 214 8.39 -4.63 -15.97
CA VAL A 214 8.11 -6.06 -15.82
C VAL A 214 6.64 -6.29 -16.11
N ASP A 215 6.36 -7.15 -17.09
CA ASP A 215 5.00 -7.60 -17.36
C ASP A 215 4.51 -8.50 -16.22
N PRO A 216 3.39 -8.16 -15.54
CA PRO A 216 2.90 -8.90 -14.38
C PRO A 216 2.35 -10.30 -14.70
N GLU A 217 2.04 -10.60 -15.96
CA GLU A 217 1.52 -11.92 -16.38
C GLU A 217 2.62 -12.83 -16.92
N THR A 218 3.68 -12.27 -17.51
CA THR A 218 4.78 -13.07 -18.08
C THR A 218 6.04 -13.07 -17.23
N GLY A 219 6.21 -12.10 -16.34
CA GLY A 219 7.45 -11.91 -15.57
C GLY A 219 8.64 -11.58 -16.45
N ILE A 220 8.42 -11.04 -17.65
CA ILE A 220 9.47 -10.63 -18.59
C ILE A 220 9.65 -9.12 -18.49
N ILE A 221 10.91 -8.66 -18.45
CA ILE A 221 11.23 -7.24 -18.62
C ILE A 221 10.99 -6.88 -20.09
N THR A 222 9.96 -6.08 -20.35
CA THR A 222 9.75 -5.48 -21.66
C THR A 222 10.79 -4.39 -21.92
N ARG A 223 10.95 -3.95 -23.17
CA ARG A 223 11.79 -2.79 -23.52
C ARG A 223 11.42 -1.58 -22.64
N LYS A 224 12.30 -0.57 -22.55
CA LYS A 224 12.30 0.60 -21.62
C LYS A 224 10.98 1.39 -21.45
N GLU A 225 9.86 0.99 -22.03
CA GLU A 225 8.53 1.49 -21.72
C GLU A 225 7.92 0.79 -20.49
N PRO A 226 7.14 1.50 -19.66
CA PRO A 226 6.69 2.89 -19.82
C PRO A 226 7.71 3.93 -19.31
N LEU A 227 8.94 3.55 -18.93
CA LEU A 227 9.87 4.50 -18.31
C LEU A 227 10.32 5.63 -19.22
N GLU A 228 10.55 5.37 -20.51
CA GLU A 228 10.90 6.45 -21.45
C GLU A 228 9.74 7.43 -21.63
N THR A 229 8.50 6.94 -21.71
CA THR A 229 7.30 7.78 -21.68
C THR A 229 7.17 8.56 -20.37
N LEU A 230 7.37 7.91 -19.22
CA LEU A 230 7.26 8.54 -17.90
C LEU A 230 8.34 9.60 -17.66
N LYS A 231 9.58 9.38 -18.11
CA LYS A 231 10.65 10.39 -18.07
C LYS A 231 10.26 11.63 -18.87
N ARG A 232 9.72 11.46 -20.08
CA ARG A 232 9.28 12.60 -20.92
C ARG A 232 8.18 13.43 -20.26
N LEU A 233 7.25 12.78 -19.57
CA LEU A 233 6.12 13.44 -18.90
C LEU A 233 6.50 14.09 -17.55
N ALA A 234 7.52 13.58 -16.86
CA ALA A 234 7.95 14.09 -15.55
C ALA A 234 8.83 15.36 -15.62
N HIS A 235 9.26 15.78 -16.83
CA HIS A 235 10.05 16.99 -17.06
C HIS A 235 9.22 18.22 -17.43
N HIS A 236 7.89 18.14 -17.33
CA HIS A 236 6.94 19.24 -17.47
C HIS A 236 6.16 19.44 -16.18
#